data_AF-A0A954XZL4-F1
#
_entry.id   AF-A0A954XZL4-F1
#
_cell.length_a   1.000
_cell.length_b   1.000
_cell.length_c   1.000
_cell.angle_alpha   90.00
_cell.angle_beta   90.00
_cell.angle_gamma   90.00
#
_symmetry.space_group_name_H-M   'P 1'
#
loop_
_entity.id
_entity.type
_entity.pdbx_description
1 polymer ?
#
loop_
_entity_poly.entity_id
_entity_poly.type
_entity_poly.pdbx_seq_one_letter_code
_entity_poly.pdbx_strand_id
1 'polypeptide(L)'
;MKHSVALSFAVFIFATSAGLVHAKTVFNIDFAPDINDPAATTNIYTVDYVGTAAAPDLGTVWNHIDSNNGSPAAFIGTPGYYDGMDGPTTASSIVDSFGNTLSGVSVTINGGLGAFGSGDDSPTDGDTGAGLDYVSVEAQGLMRDYLIANGGNPGSVTISGLTPGTPIDLYAYGEGDNSGNRRQTKFTANGVVGSTAGFAGLPHDTLVEGTDYVILPGVIVDGSGNIEIAFELNGGGEAPFNGLQAVYGLIPGDANDDNVVNMLDYQLIRDNFRLTGATRAQGDVTGPLGGNAGDGVVDFYDFALWQDNFPTIVPLNIAVPEPSSVALALAALGTLACVRRGRASVDANRNRLASTS
;
A
#
# COMPACT_ATOMS: atom_id res chain seq x y z
N MET A 1 -30.63 20.28 59.87
CA MET A 1 -30.80 20.25 58.40
C MET A 1 -29.69 19.40 57.82
N LYS A 2 -30.00 18.22 57.28
CA LYS A 2 -29.05 17.34 56.60
C LYS A 2 -29.19 17.59 55.10
N HIS A 3 -28.15 18.07 54.43
CA HIS A 3 -28.13 18.21 52.98
C HIS A 3 -27.48 16.96 52.38
N SER A 4 -28.31 16.03 51.89
CA SER A 4 -27.86 14.96 51.01
C SER A 4 -27.69 15.54 49.62
N VAL A 5 -26.44 15.63 49.16
CA VAL A 5 -26.10 15.92 47.76
C VAL A 5 -26.12 14.57 47.03
N ALA A 6 -27.10 14.37 46.16
CA ALA A 6 -27.16 13.21 45.28
C ALA A 6 -26.22 13.45 44.09
N LEU A 7 -25.14 12.68 44.03
CA LEU A 7 -24.19 12.71 42.92
C LEU A 7 -24.71 11.76 41.83
N SER A 8 -25.35 12.30 40.79
CA SER A 8 -25.77 11.50 39.62
C SER A 8 -24.54 11.16 38.78
N PHE A 9 -24.16 9.89 38.76
CA PHE A 9 -23.20 9.34 37.80
C PHE A 9 -23.91 9.17 36.45
N ALA A 10 -23.62 10.06 35.49
CA ALA A 10 -23.97 9.83 34.10
C ALA A 10 -23.02 8.78 33.52
N VAL A 11 -23.53 7.57 33.30
CA VAL A 11 -22.81 6.53 32.55
C VAL A 11 -22.86 6.94 31.07
N PHE A 12 -21.78 7.55 30.58
CA PHE A 12 -21.56 7.72 29.15
C PHE A 12 -21.17 6.36 28.57
N ILE A 13 -22.14 5.66 27.99
CA ILE A 13 -21.86 4.52 27.12
C ILE A 13 -21.33 5.13 25.81
N PHE A 14 -20.01 5.18 25.67
CA PHE A 14 -19.41 5.34 24.35
C PHE A 14 -19.77 4.08 23.57
N ALA A 15 -20.71 4.20 22.64
CA ALA A 15 -20.83 3.22 21.57
C ALA A 15 -19.52 3.33 20.77
N THR A 16 -18.55 2.49 21.11
CA THR A 16 -17.45 2.20 20.21
C THR A 16 -18.11 1.57 19.00
N SER A 17 -18.33 2.34 17.94
CA SER A 17 -18.46 1.76 16.62
C SER A 17 -17.21 0.90 16.49
N ALA A 18 -17.38 -0.42 16.55
CA ALA A 18 -16.39 -1.34 16.05
C ALA A 18 -16.33 -1.03 14.55
N GLY A 19 -15.57 0.00 14.18
CA GLY A 19 -15.11 0.16 12.83
C GLY A 19 -14.44 -1.16 12.55
N LEU A 20 -14.94 -1.88 11.54
CA LEU A 20 -14.22 -3.03 11.04
C LEU A 20 -12.78 -2.55 10.84
N VAL A 21 -11.86 -3.17 11.56
CA VAL A 21 -10.46 -3.13 11.19
C VAL A 21 -10.48 -3.62 9.76
N HIS A 22 -10.23 -2.74 8.79
CA HIS A 22 -10.19 -3.13 7.39
C HIS A 22 -9.01 -4.08 7.29
N ALA A 23 -9.28 -5.38 7.24
CA ALA A 23 -8.23 -6.35 7.00
C ALA A 23 -7.57 -5.97 5.67
N LYS A 24 -6.23 -5.92 5.66
CA LYS A 24 -5.45 -5.79 4.43
C LYS A 24 -6.03 -6.74 3.39
N THR A 25 -6.50 -6.17 2.29
CA THR A 25 -7.16 -6.91 1.22
C THR A 25 -6.35 -6.66 -0.04
N VAL A 26 -5.93 -7.73 -0.71
CA VAL A 26 -5.23 -7.62 -1.99
C VAL A 26 -6.07 -8.33 -3.02
N PHE A 27 -6.29 -7.72 -4.17
CA PHE A 27 -6.78 -8.47 -5.33
C PHE A 27 -5.85 -8.27 -6.51
N ASN A 28 -5.74 -9.32 -7.29
CA ASN A 28 -4.82 -9.43 -8.40
C ASN A 28 -5.63 -9.56 -9.68
N ILE A 29 -5.27 -8.82 -10.72
CA ILE A 29 -5.87 -8.92 -12.04
C ILE A 29 -4.80 -9.39 -13.00
N ASP A 30 -5.05 -10.52 -13.63
CA ASP A 30 -4.32 -11.00 -14.77
C ASP A 30 -5.13 -10.61 -16.00
N PHE A 31 -4.55 -9.83 -16.89
CA PHE A 31 -5.24 -9.46 -18.11
C PHE A 31 -5.15 -10.55 -19.18
N ALA A 32 -4.39 -11.62 -18.94
CA ALA A 32 -4.47 -12.82 -19.75
C ALA A 32 -5.91 -13.38 -19.74
N PRO A 33 -6.43 -13.77 -20.90
CA PRO A 33 -7.73 -14.44 -20.98
C PRO A 33 -7.73 -15.75 -20.20
N ASP A 34 -8.85 -16.08 -19.56
CA ASP A 34 -9.04 -17.34 -18.82
C ASP A 34 -8.82 -18.54 -19.76
N ILE A 35 -8.10 -19.56 -19.30
CA ILE A 35 -7.93 -20.83 -20.03
C ILE A 35 -9.25 -21.53 -20.37
N ASN A 36 -10.30 -21.24 -19.61
CA ASN A 36 -11.65 -21.75 -19.77
C ASN A 36 -12.52 -20.85 -20.67
N ASP A 37 -12.01 -19.73 -21.18
CA ASP A 37 -12.73 -18.93 -22.16
C ASP A 37 -13.04 -19.83 -23.38
N PRO A 38 -14.32 -20.06 -23.73
CA PRO A 38 -14.67 -20.88 -24.89
C PRO A 38 -14.05 -20.36 -26.20
N ALA A 39 -13.69 -19.08 -26.28
CA ALA A 39 -12.94 -18.50 -27.40
C ALA A 39 -11.45 -18.91 -27.44
N ALA A 40 -10.86 -19.35 -26.32
CA ALA A 40 -9.46 -19.79 -26.23
C ALA A 40 -9.23 -21.25 -26.73
N THR A 41 -10.31 -22.00 -27.01
CA THR A 41 -10.28 -23.46 -27.23
C THR A 41 -9.49 -23.96 -28.46
N THR A 42 -9.00 -23.08 -29.34
CA THR A 42 -8.21 -23.46 -30.52
C THR A 42 -6.78 -22.92 -30.56
N ASN A 43 -6.34 -22.10 -29.59
CA ASN A 43 -4.97 -21.57 -29.55
C ASN A 43 -4.41 -21.63 -28.13
N ILE A 44 -3.37 -22.45 -27.95
CA ILE A 44 -2.84 -23.05 -26.71
C ILE A 44 -2.07 -22.06 -25.79
N TYR A 45 -2.31 -20.75 -25.90
CA TYR A 45 -1.39 -19.76 -25.30
C TYR A 45 -1.91 -19.03 -24.06
N THR A 46 -3.10 -19.35 -23.55
CA THR A 46 -3.55 -18.88 -22.23
C THR A 46 -3.07 -19.83 -21.15
N VAL A 47 -2.34 -19.29 -20.16
CA VAL A 47 -1.87 -20.03 -18.98
C VAL A 47 -2.25 -19.20 -17.78
N ASP A 48 -3.10 -19.73 -16.91
CA ASP A 48 -3.47 -19.05 -15.68
C ASP A 48 -2.22 -18.79 -14.84
N TYR A 49 -2.00 -17.54 -14.46
CA TYR A 49 -0.92 -17.23 -13.54
C TYR A 49 -1.29 -17.62 -12.11
N VAL A 50 -0.50 -18.51 -11.52
CA VAL A 50 -0.66 -19.01 -10.14
C VAL A 50 0.56 -18.71 -9.25
N GLY A 51 1.47 -17.86 -9.74
CA GLY A 51 2.71 -17.51 -9.04
C GLY A 51 2.53 -16.41 -8.00
N THR A 52 3.61 -16.12 -7.29
CA THR A 52 3.68 -15.02 -6.32
C THR A 52 3.67 -13.68 -7.04
N ALA A 53 2.99 -12.72 -6.46
CA ALA A 53 2.91 -11.38 -7.00
C ALA A 53 3.97 -10.47 -6.35
N ALA A 54 4.14 -9.26 -6.88
CA ALA A 54 5.07 -8.27 -6.34
C ALA A 54 4.61 -7.68 -4.99
N ALA A 55 3.30 -7.50 -4.78
CA ALA A 55 2.79 -7.00 -3.52
C ALA A 55 3.06 -8.02 -2.39
N PRO A 56 3.44 -7.56 -1.18
CA PRO A 56 3.72 -8.41 -0.04
C PRO A 56 2.41 -9.01 0.52
N ASP A 57 1.98 -10.08 -0.14
CA ASP A 57 0.77 -10.85 0.12
C ASP A 57 1.07 -12.34 -0.11
N LEU A 58 0.45 -13.21 0.69
CA LEU A 58 0.58 -14.66 0.60
C LEU A 58 -0.46 -15.30 -0.34
N GLY A 59 -1.47 -14.55 -0.76
CA GLY A 59 -2.48 -14.99 -1.70
C GLY A 59 -1.95 -15.08 -3.13
N THR A 60 -2.51 -16.01 -3.90
CA THR A 60 -2.09 -16.35 -5.28
C THR A 60 -3.27 -16.42 -6.24
N VAL A 61 -4.47 -16.01 -5.81
CA VAL A 61 -5.64 -15.98 -6.69
C VAL A 61 -5.56 -14.75 -7.59
N TRP A 62 -5.63 -14.97 -8.90
CA TRP A 62 -5.69 -13.94 -9.92
C TRP A 62 -7.07 -13.93 -10.58
N ASN A 63 -7.62 -12.73 -10.78
CA ASN A 63 -8.87 -12.54 -11.50
C ASN A 63 -8.55 -12.33 -12.98
N HIS A 64 -9.28 -13.00 -13.86
CA HIS A 64 -9.16 -12.81 -15.29
C HIS A 64 -10.17 -11.77 -15.80
N ILE A 65 -9.84 -11.13 -16.91
CA ILE A 65 -10.78 -10.28 -17.65
C ILE A 65 -11.24 -11.00 -18.91
N ASP A 66 -12.40 -11.63 -18.83
CA ASP A 66 -13.02 -12.28 -19.98
C ASP A 66 -13.59 -11.23 -20.94
N SER A 67 -13.35 -11.41 -22.24
CA SER A 67 -14.08 -10.63 -23.23
C SER A 67 -15.53 -11.11 -23.27
N ASN A 68 -16.42 -10.32 -22.67
CA ASN A 68 -17.87 -10.59 -22.67
C ASN A 68 -18.52 -10.56 -24.08
N ASN A 69 -17.75 -10.50 -25.15
CA ASN A 69 -18.29 -10.33 -26.50
C ASN A 69 -18.89 -11.59 -27.12
N GLY A 70 -18.78 -12.77 -26.47
CA GLY A 70 -19.40 -14.00 -26.95
C GLY A 70 -19.06 -14.34 -28.41
N SER A 71 -18.00 -13.72 -28.94
CA SER A 71 -17.53 -13.88 -30.30
C SER A 71 -16.36 -14.85 -30.23
N PRO A 72 -16.55 -16.14 -30.57
CA PRO A 72 -15.46 -17.12 -30.64
C PRO A 72 -14.41 -16.79 -31.72
N ALA A 73 -14.53 -15.63 -32.37
CA ALA A 73 -13.69 -15.15 -33.43
C ALA A 73 -12.71 -14.05 -32.97
N ALA A 74 -12.49 -13.84 -31.67
CA ALA A 74 -11.54 -12.81 -31.21
C ALA A 74 -10.06 -13.24 -31.34
N PHE A 75 -9.75 -14.53 -31.35
CA PHE A 75 -8.38 -15.04 -31.58
C PHE A 75 -8.24 -15.58 -33.00
N ILE A 76 -8.12 -14.71 -34.00
CA ILE A 76 -7.87 -15.14 -35.38
C ILE A 76 -6.43 -14.80 -35.77
N GLY A 77 -5.69 -15.81 -36.19
CA GLY A 77 -4.34 -15.65 -36.73
C GLY A 77 -3.26 -16.30 -35.87
N THR A 78 -2.12 -16.52 -36.50
CA THR A 78 -0.87 -16.88 -35.84
C THR A 78 0.08 -15.71 -36.08
N PRO A 79 0.54 -15.00 -35.05
CA PRO A 79 0.09 -15.10 -33.65
C PRO A 79 -1.31 -14.49 -33.43
N GLY A 80 -2.02 -14.94 -32.39
CA GLY A 80 -3.45 -14.65 -32.19
C GLY A 80 -3.76 -13.21 -31.82
N TYR A 81 -3.77 -12.29 -32.78
CA TYR A 81 -4.22 -10.92 -32.55
C TYR A 81 -5.69 -10.91 -32.08
N TYR A 82 -5.97 -10.20 -30.99
CA TYR A 82 -7.33 -9.67 -30.81
C TYR A 82 -7.60 -8.72 -31.97
N ASP A 83 -8.68 -8.97 -32.69
CA ASP A 83 -9.22 -8.00 -33.66
C ASP A 83 -9.93 -6.88 -32.89
N GLY A 84 -9.16 -6.09 -32.13
CA GLY A 84 -9.61 -4.93 -31.35
C GLY A 84 -10.60 -5.24 -30.22
N MET A 85 -10.41 -4.60 -29.05
CA MET A 85 -11.53 -4.46 -28.13
C MET A 85 -12.47 -3.38 -28.70
N ASP A 86 -13.54 -3.80 -29.39
CA ASP A 86 -14.55 -2.89 -29.97
C ASP A 86 -15.29 -2.04 -28.91
N GLY A 87 -15.08 -2.32 -27.62
CA GLY A 87 -15.63 -1.55 -26.53
C GLY A 87 -15.04 -1.95 -25.17
N PRO A 88 -15.49 -1.28 -24.09
CA PRO A 88 -15.02 -1.57 -22.74
C PRO A 88 -15.34 -3.02 -22.33
N THR A 89 -14.40 -3.67 -21.66
CA THR A 89 -14.56 -5.03 -21.13
C THR A 89 -14.48 -4.99 -19.61
N THR A 90 -15.50 -5.51 -18.92
CA THR A 90 -15.61 -5.46 -17.46
C THR A 90 -15.58 -6.85 -16.85
N ALA A 91 -14.63 -7.08 -15.95
CA ALA A 91 -14.66 -8.16 -14.97
C ALA A 91 -15.42 -7.70 -13.72
N SER A 92 -16.37 -8.52 -13.29
CA SER A 92 -17.16 -8.30 -12.08
C SER A 92 -17.02 -9.50 -11.15
N SER A 93 -17.48 -9.39 -9.91
CA SER A 93 -17.31 -10.45 -8.90
C SER A 93 -15.84 -10.73 -8.57
N ILE A 94 -15.02 -9.68 -8.58
CA ILE A 94 -13.60 -9.73 -8.23
C ILE A 94 -13.46 -10.41 -6.86
N VAL A 95 -12.53 -11.35 -6.76
CA VAL A 95 -12.12 -11.97 -5.50
C VAL A 95 -10.78 -11.40 -5.05
N ASP A 96 -10.55 -11.38 -3.74
CA ASP A 96 -9.22 -11.13 -3.18
C ASP A 96 -8.26 -12.28 -3.51
N SER A 97 -7.00 -12.10 -3.16
CA SER A 97 -5.91 -13.04 -3.40
C SER A 97 -6.05 -14.37 -2.63
N PHE A 98 -7.02 -14.46 -1.72
CA PHE A 98 -7.41 -15.68 -1.00
C PHE A 98 -8.73 -16.28 -1.52
N GLY A 99 -9.34 -15.69 -2.54
CA GLY A 99 -10.58 -16.16 -3.17
C GLY A 99 -11.88 -15.65 -2.52
N ASN A 100 -11.82 -14.67 -1.60
CA ASN A 100 -13.03 -14.07 -1.03
C ASN A 100 -13.61 -13.02 -1.97
N THR A 101 -14.90 -13.09 -2.27
CA THR A 101 -15.56 -12.12 -3.17
C THR A 101 -15.59 -10.71 -2.58
N LEU A 102 -15.13 -9.74 -3.36
CA LEU A 102 -15.19 -8.31 -3.09
C LEU A 102 -16.49 -7.73 -3.64
N SER A 103 -17.47 -7.57 -2.74
CA SER A 103 -18.81 -7.09 -3.11
C SER A 103 -18.77 -5.71 -3.77
N GLY A 104 -19.25 -5.62 -5.01
CA GLY A 104 -19.39 -4.37 -5.75
C GLY A 104 -18.12 -3.93 -6.48
N VAL A 105 -16.99 -4.61 -6.29
CA VAL A 105 -15.75 -4.30 -6.99
C VAL A 105 -15.79 -4.86 -8.41
N SER A 106 -15.37 -4.05 -9.37
CA SER A 106 -15.24 -4.43 -10.78
C SER A 106 -14.03 -3.76 -11.42
N VAL A 107 -13.46 -4.39 -12.43
CA VAL A 107 -12.35 -3.82 -13.23
C VAL A 107 -12.79 -3.74 -14.68
N THR A 108 -12.67 -2.56 -15.27
CA THR A 108 -13.05 -2.29 -16.66
C THR A 108 -11.85 -1.81 -17.45
N ILE A 109 -11.55 -2.47 -18.55
CA ILE A 109 -10.60 -1.98 -19.56
C ILE A 109 -11.36 -1.04 -20.49
N ASN A 110 -10.96 0.22 -20.56
CA ASN A 110 -11.57 1.26 -21.39
C ASN A 110 -10.67 1.61 -22.58
N GLY A 111 -10.94 0.96 -23.71
CA GLY A 111 -10.24 1.22 -24.98
C GLY A 111 -8.84 0.61 -25.07
N GLY A 112 -8.27 0.75 -26.27
CA GLY A 112 -7.05 0.07 -26.70
C GLY A 112 -7.35 -0.86 -27.88
N LEU A 113 -6.53 -0.79 -28.95
CA LEU A 113 -6.43 -1.91 -29.88
C LEU A 113 -5.70 -3.02 -29.11
N GLY A 114 -6.42 -3.76 -28.28
CA GLY A 114 -5.85 -4.92 -27.61
C GLY A 114 -5.36 -5.88 -28.68
N ALA A 115 -4.06 -6.17 -28.68
CA ALA A 115 -3.51 -7.27 -29.43
C ALA A 115 -2.96 -8.25 -28.41
N PHE A 116 -3.67 -9.34 -28.15
CA PHE A 116 -3.09 -10.47 -27.46
C PHE A 116 -2.19 -11.26 -28.43
N GLY A 117 -1.29 -10.56 -29.11
CA GLY A 117 -0.34 -11.20 -29.99
C GLY A 117 0.61 -11.99 -29.11
N SER A 118 0.50 -13.32 -29.10
CA SER A 118 1.64 -14.13 -28.69
C SER A 118 2.80 -13.73 -29.60
N GLY A 119 3.68 -12.82 -29.21
CA GLY A 119 4.93 -12.63 -29.95
C GLY A 119 5.51 -14.01 -30.27
N ASP A 120 6.15 -14.17 -31.43
CA ASP A 120 6.74 -15.43 -31.94
C ASP A 120 7.69 -16.14 -30.93
N ASP A 121 7.91 -15.57 -29.74
CA ASP A 121 8.72 -16.06 -28.64
C ASP A 121 7.90 -16.67 -27.47
N SER A 122 6.76 -17.30 -27.74
CA SER A 122 6.11 -18.16 -26.74
C SER A 122 7.06 -19.33 -26.38
N PRO A 123 7.23 -19.71 -25.09
CA PRO A 123 8.17 -20.76 -24.65
C PRO A 123 7.98 -22.12 -25.31
N THR A 124 6.83 -22.32 -25.94
CA THR A 124 6.43 -23.55 -26.59
C THR A 124 6.78 -23.63 -28.07
N ASP A 125 7.15 -22.53 -28.74
CA ASP A 125 7.37 -22.56 -30.20
C ASP A 125 8.77 -23.08 -30.60
N GLY A 126 9.55 -23.55 -29.63
CA GLY A 126 10.87 -24.11 -29.89
C GLY A 126 11.89 -23.07 -30.36
N ASP A 127 11.56 -21.77 -30.32
CA ASP A 127 12.55 -20.72 -30.46
C ASP A 127 13.34 -20.59 -29.15
N THR A 128 14.34 -21.45 -29.02
CA THR A 128 15.21 -21.57 -27.85
C THR A 128 16.18 -20.39 -27.69
N GLY A 129 15.88 -19.18 -28.19
CA GLY A 129 16.95 -18.24 -28.52
C GLY A 129 16.76 -16.74 -28.35
N ALA A 130 15.57 -16.15 -28.16
CA ALA A 130 15.49 -14.68 -28.22
C ALA A 130 14.49 -13.94 -27.32
N GLY A 131 13.22 -14.33 -27.17
CA GLY A 131 12.25 -13.41 -26.54
C GLY A 131 11.94 -13.59 -25.05
N LEU A 132 12.15 -14.77 -24.45
CA LEU A 132 11.90 -14.97 -23.02
C LEU A 132 13.07 -14.61 -22.11
N ASP A 133 14.17 -14.18 -22.71
CA ASP A 133 15.41 -13.87 -22.01
C ASP A 133 15.33 -12.53 -21.24
N TYR A 134 14.17 -11.90 -21.15
CA TYR A 134 14.03 -10.55 -20.58
C TYR A 134 12.94 -10.41 -19.51
N VAL A 135 12.23 -11.48 -19.17
CA VAL A 135 11.13 -11.42 -18.18
C VAL A 135 11.43 -12.31 -16.98
N SER A 136 10.75 -12.01 -15.87
CA SER A 136 10.84 -12.79 -14.63
C SER A 136 10.46 -14.26 -14.86
N VAL A 137 11.36 -15.20 -14.52
CA VAL A 137 11.14 -16.64 -14.69
C VAL A 137 9.99 -17.15 -13.82
N GLU A 138 9.86 -16.66 -12.58
CA GLU A 138 8.77 -17.06 -11.68
C GLU A 138 7.40 -16.51 -12.11
N ALA A 139 7.41 -15.37 -12.83
CA ALA A 139 6.20 -14.64 -13.21
C ALA A 139 5.88 -14.74 -14.71
N GLN A 140 6.46 -15.69 -15.45
CA GLN A 140 6.26 -15.81 -16.90
C GLN A 140 4.79 -15.88 -17.31
N GLY A 141 3.91 -16.50 -16.52
CA GLY A 141 2.47 -16.53 -16.82
C GLY A 141 1.85 -15.13 -16.87
N LEU A 142 2.26 -14.24 -15.97
CA LEU A 142 1.80 -12.84 -15.90
C LEU A 142 2.54 -11.94 -16.90
N MET A 143 3.86 -12.11 -17.00
CA MET A 143 4.75 -11.23 -17.76
C MET A 143 4.81 -11.56 -19.26
N ARG A 144 3.95 -12.45 -19.74
CA ARG A 144 3.89 -12.82 -21.16
C ARG A 144 3.38 -11.67 -22.02
N ASP A 145 3.67 -11.77 -23.31
CA ASP A 145 3.46 -10.78 -24.38
C ASP A 145 1.95 -10.47 -24.58
N TYR A 146 1.31 -9.79 -23.62
CA TYR A 146 -0.09 -9.41 -23.63
C TYR A 146 -0.21 -7.90 -23.76
N LEU A 147 -0.69 -7.43 -24.92
CA LEU A 147 -0.87 -6.00 -25.16
C LEU A 147 -2.35 -5.65 -25.10
N ILE A 148 -2.77 -5.01 -24.01
CA ILE A 148 -4.13 -4.45 -23.91
C ILE A 148 -4.28 -3.20 -24.77
N ALA A 149 -3.16 -2.54 -25.12
CA ALA A 149 -3.10 -1.62 -26.23
C ALA A 149 -1.86 -1.87 -27.09
N ASN A 150 -2.08 -2.02 -28.39
CA ASN A 150 -1.07 -2.11 -29.42
C ASN A 150 -0.86 -0.73 -30.07
N GLY A 151 0.40 -0.36 -30.26
CA GLY A 151 0.83 0.90 -30.85
C GLY A 151 0.78 2.08 -29.88
N GLY A 152 1.11 3.28 -30.36
CA GLY A 152 1.23 4.48 -29.52
C GLY A 152 -0.07 5.09 -29.01
N ASN A 153 -1.16 4.32 -28.96
CA ASN A 153 -2.44 4.79 -28.49
C ASN A 153 -2.56 4.54 -26.97
N PRO A 154 -2.80 5.58 -26.16
CA PRO A 154 -3.05 5.39 -24.74
C PRO A 154 -4.36 4.63 -24.51
N GLY A 155 -4.41 3.87 -23.42
CA GLY A 155 -5.62 3.23 -22.92
C GLY A 155 -5.84 3.55 -21.45
N SER A 156 -6.96 3.08 -20.89
CA SER A 156 -7.15 3.12 -19.44
C SER A 156 -7.82 1.87 -18.88
N VAL A 157 -7.55 1.60 -17.61
CA VAL A 157 -8.24 0.62 -16.79
C VAL A 157 -8.93 1.37 -15.65
N THR A 158 -10.18 1.07 -15.39
CA THR A 158 -10.93 1.62 -14.25
C THR A 158 -11.25 0.51 -13.26
N ILE A 159 -10.83 0.70 -12.01
CA ILE A 159 -11.30 -0.07 -10.88
C ILE A 159 -12.46 0.69 -10.25
N SER A 160 -13.61 0.03 -10.04
CA SER A 160 -14.83 0.64 -9.50
C SER A 160 -15.33 -0.11 -8.27
N GLY A 161 -16.23 0.52 -7.52
CA GLY A 161 -16.88 -0.07 -6.35
C GLY A 161 -16.05 0.02 -5.07
N LEU A 162 -15.09 0.92 -5.05
CA LEU A 162 -14.15 1.12 -3.96
C LEU A 162 -14.69 2.18 -2.99
N THR A 163 -14.19 2.20 -1.76
CA THR A 163 -14.60 3.22 -0.78
C THR A 163 -13.96 4.58 -1.11
N PRO A 164 -14.72 5.65 -1.41
CA PRO A 164 -14.17 6.97 -1.74
C PRO A 164 -13.20 7.52 -0.70
N GLY A 165 -12.13 8.17 -1.17
CA GLY A 165 -11.09 8.76 -0.32
C GLY A 165 -10.13 7.77 0.33
N THR A 166 -10.30 6.47 0.09
CA THR A 166 -9.39 5.43 0.60
C THR A 166 -8.09 5.48 -0.19
N PRO A 167 -6.90 5.54 0.46
CA PRO A 167 -5.63 5.36 -0.22
C PRO A 167 -5.41 3.87 -0.52
N ILE A 168 -4.87 3.57 -1.69
CA ILE A 168 -4.41 2.22 -2.05
C ILE A 168 -3.04 2.27 -2.69
N ASP A 169 -2.29 1.18 -2.57
CA ASP A 169 -1.10 1.00 -3.38
C ASP A 169 -1.45 0.13 -4.59
N LEU A 170 -1.07 0.60 -5.78
CA LEU A 170 -1.22 -0.15 -7.02
C LEU A 170 0.13 -0.67 -7.51
N TYR A 171 0.18 -1.95 -7.84
CA TYR A 171 1.33 -2.57 -8.49
C TYR A 171 0.90 -2.79 -9.94
N ALA A 172 1.44 -2.01 -10.87
CA ALA A 172 1.11 -2.10 -12.29
C ALA A 172 2.22 -2.85 -13.02
N TYR A 173 1.88 -3.94 -13.71
CA TYR A 173 2.84 -4.80 -14.40
C TYR A 173 2.92 -4.41 -15.87
N GLY A 174 4.13 -4.07 -16.33
CA GLY A 174 4.45 -4.05 -17.75
C GLY A 174 4.88 -5.45 -18.20
N GLU A 175 5.61 -5.51 -19.31
CA GLU A 175 6.17 -6.76 -19.82
C GLU A 175 7.59 -7.01 -19.31
N GLY A 176 8.32 -5.95 -18.91
CA GLY A 176 9.69 -6.09 -18.42
C GLY A 176 10.73 -6.33 -19.51
N ASP A 177 10.35 -6.54 -20.77
CA ASP A 177 11.31 -6.69 -21.87
C ASP A 177 12.03 -5.38 -22.23
N ASN A 178 13.25 -5.46 -22.78
CA ASN A 178 13.93 -4.32 -23.39
C ASN A 178 14.33 -4.63 -24.84
N SER A 179 13.35 -4.98 -25.67
CA SER A 179 13.53 -5.17 -27.12
C SER A 179 13.89 -3.86 -27.87
N GLY A 180 14.97 -3.19 -27.47
CA GLY A 180 15.44 -1.91 -27.99
C GLY A 180 14.64 -0.70 -27.50
N ASN A 181 14.34 -0.64 -26.19
CA ASN A 181 13.56 0.43 -25.55
C ASN A 181 12.10 0.50 -26.02
N ARG A 182 11.53 -0.60 -26.53
CA ARG A 182 10.23 -0.57 -27.20
C ARG A 182 9.03 -0.76 -26.29
N ARG A 183 9.20 -1.39 -25.13
CA ARG A 183 8.09 -1.84 -24.28
C ARG A 183 8.16 -1.28 -22.87
N GLN A 184 8.19 0.05 -22.81
CA GLN A 184 8.20 0.82 -21.56
C GLN A 184 6.82 1.46 -21.38
N THR A 185 6.20 1.22 -20.23
CA THR A 185 4.86 1.71 -19.95
C THR A 185 4.90 2.77 -18.87
N LYS A 186 4.28 3.90 -19.15
CA LYS A 186 3.99 4.92 -18.15
C LYS A 186 2.56 4.73 -17.68
N PHE A 187 2.39 4.62 -16.37
CA PHE A 187 1.11 4.51 -15.70
C PHE A 187 0.79 5.81 -14.98
N THR A 188 -0.47 6.24 -15.05
CA THR A 188 -1.00 7.36 -14.27
C THR A 188 -2.30 6.94 -13.62
N ALA A 189 -2.31 6.76 -12.30
CA ALA A 189 -3.49 6.38 -11.53
C ALA A 189 -3.97 7.54 -10.66
N ASN A 190 -5.12 8.12 -10.97
CA ASN A 190 -5.68 9.31 -10.29
C ASN A 190 -4.64 10.42 -10.01
N GLY A 191 -3.69 10.63 -10.93
CA GLY A 191 -2.63 11.64 -10.82
C GLY A 191 -1.30 11.16 -10.22
N VAL A 192 -1.23 9.96 -9.65
CA VAL A 192 0.03 9.31 -9.25
C VAL A 192 0.67 8.67 -10.48
N VAL A 193 1.95 8.96 -10.74
CA VAL A 193 2.66 8.54 -11.95
C VAL A 193 3.79 7.59 -11.60
N GLY A 194 3.91 6.51 -12.37
CA GLY A 194 5.02 5.56 -12.31
C GLY A 194 5.32 5.03 -13.72
N SER A 195 6.48 4.42 -13.91
CA SER A 195 6.81 3.82 -15.20
C SER A 195 7.71 2.61 -15.04
N THR A 196 7.58 1.67 -15.97
CA THR A 196 8.55 0.61 -16.19
C THR A 196 9.58 1.04 -17.25
N ALA A 197 10.81 0.55 -17.11
CA ALA A 197 11.93 0.86 -17.99
C ALA A 197 12.35 -0.33 -18.87
N GLY A 198 11.77 -1.53 -18.69
CA GLY A 198 12.23 -2.75 -19.34
C GLY A 198 13.62 -3.20 -18.89
N PHE A 199 13.98 -4.47 -19.11
CA PHE A 199 15.23 -5.08 -18.67
C PHE A 199 16.22 -5.26 -19.81
N ALA A 200 17.35 -4.55 -19.78
CA ALA A 200 18.40 -4.63 -20.81
C ALA A 200 19.30 -5.89 -20.74
N GLY A 201 19.01 -6.84 -19.85
CA GLY A 201 19.92 -7.94 -19.49
C GLY A 201 19.34 -9.33 -19.69
N LEU A 202 20.03 -10.35 -19.15
CA LEU A 202 19.59 -11.75 -19.15
C LEU A 202 18.32 -11.96 -18.30
N PRO A 203 17.61 -13.10 -18.44
CA PRO A 203 16.40 -13.29 -17.65
C PRO A 203 16.75 -13.28 -16.15
N HIS A 204 15.85 -12.72 -15.35
CA HIS A 204 15.99 -12.68 -13.91
C HIS A 204 14.96 -13.62 -13.26
N ASP A 205 15.33 -14.19 -12.11
CA ASP A 205 14.50 -15.21 -11.48
C ASP A 205 13.20 -14.63 -10.89
N THR A 206 13.26 -13.38 -10.41
CA THR A 206 12.20 -12.74 -9.63
C THR A 206 11.71 -11.44 -10.26
N LEU A 207 10.51 -10.98 -9.90
CA LEU A 207 10.01 -9.66 -10.30
C LEU A 207 10.89 -8.51 -9.76
N VAL A 208 11.16 -7.51 -10.60
CA VAL A 208 12.01 -6.35 -10.33
C VAL A 208 11.23 -5.05 -10.50
N GLU A 209 11.16 -4.25 -9.43
CA GLU A 209 10.51 -2.93 -9.47
C GLU A 209 11.25 -1.97 -10.42
N GLY A 210 10.49 -1.18 -11.17
CA GLY A 210 10.99 -0.27 -12.20
C GLY A 210 11.30 -0.98 -13.53
N THR A 211 11.30 -2.31 -13.55
CA THR A 211 11.51 -3.14 -14.74
C THR A 211 10.23 -3.86 -15.13
N ASP A 212 9.80 -4.84 -14.32
CA ASP A 212 8.62 -5.67 -14.59
C ASP A 212 7.34 -4.95 -14.16
N TYR A 213 7.42 -4.25 -13.03
CA TYR A 213 6.29 -3.56 -12.43
C TYR A 213 6.71 -2.22 -11.86
N VAL A 214 5.73 -1.38 -11.55
CA VAL A 214 5.93 -0.15 -10.77
C VAL A 214 4.87 -0.05 -9.68
N ILE A 215 5.28 0.50 -8.53
CA ILE A 215 4.37 0.81 -7.43
C ILE A 215 3.87 2.25 -7.61
N LEU A 216 2.55 2.44 -7.55
CA LEU A 216 1.89 3.73 -7.46
C LEU A 216 1.37 3.88 -6.03
N PRO A 217 2.13 4.50 -5.11
CA PRO A 217 1.73 4.65 -3.72
C PRO A 217 0.50 5.52 -3.53
N GLY A 218 -0.33 5.15 -2.55
CA GLY A 218 -1.32 6.05 -1.95
C GLY A 218 -2.28 6.67 -2.97
N VAL A 219 -2.62 5.93 -4.04
CA VAL A 219 -3.59 6.33 -5.04
C VAL A 219 -4.94 6.50 -4.34
N ILE A 220 -5.46 7.73 -4.35
CA ILE A 220 -6.70 8.07 -3.67
C ILE A 220 -7.88 7.66 -4.55
N VAL A 221 -8.76 6.80 -4.02
CA VAL A 221 -10.05 6.49 -4.64
C VAL A 221 -10.87 7.77 -4.76
N ASP A 222 -11.38 8.06 -5.96
CA ASP A 222 -12.12 9.29 -6.22
C ASP A 222 -13.47 9.35 -5.48
N GLY A 223 -14.18 10.48 -5.59
CA GLY A 223 -15.48 10.68 -4.95
C GLY A 223 -16.59 9.73 -5.43
N SER A 224 -16.37 9.03 -6.55
CA SER A 224 -17.30 8.06 -7.14
C SER A 224 -16.96 6.62 -6.77
N GLY A 225 -15.88 6.39 -6.03
CA GLY A 225 -15.42 5.04 -5.70
C GLY A 225 -14.59 4.39 -6.81
N ASN A 226 -13.93 5.20 -7.64
CA ASN A 226 -13.15 4.74 -8.78
C ASN A 226 -11.67 5.08 -8.68
N ILE A 227 -10.87 4.27 -9.35
CA ILE A 227 -9.50 4.59 -9.74
C ILE A 227 -9.38 4.41 -11.24
N GLU A 228 -9.02 5.48 -11.94
CA GLU A 228 -8.67 5.44 -13.35
C GLU A 228 -7.16 5.35 -13.50
N ILE A 229 -6.70 4.31 -14.18
CA ILE A 229 -5.31 4.01 -14.48
C ILE A 229 -5.11 4.20 -15.97
N ALA A 230 -4.59 5.34 -16.37
CA ALA A 230 -4.15 5.55 -17.75
C ALA A 230 -2.79 4.87 -17.96
N PHE A 231 -2.60 4.27 -19.13
CA PHE A 231 -1.32 3.69 -19.54
C PHE A 231 -0.96 4.18 -20.95
N GLU A 232 0.30 4.57 -21.13
CA GLU A 232 0.81 5.16 -22.37
C GLU A 232 2.28 4.82 -22.60
N LEU A 233 2.77 5.12 -23.82
CA LEU A 233 4.17 4.92 -24.18
C LEU A 233 5.10 5.73 -23.28
N ASN A 234 6.17 5.10 -22.81
CA ASN A 234 7.28 5.78 -22.13
C ASN A 234 8.56 5.75 -22.98
N GLY A 235 8.50 6.30 -24.20
CA GLY A 235 9.67 6.34 -25.09
C GLY A 235 9.90 5.10 -25.96
N GLY A 236 8.92 4.17 -25.99
CA GLY A 236 8.89 2.98 -26.83
C GLY A 236 7.85 2.99 -27.95
N GLY A 237 7.64 1.83 -28.59
CA GLY A 237 6.61 1.61 -29.62
C GLY A 237 5.33 0.98 -29.08
N GLU A 238 5.39 0.38 -27.89
CA GLU A 238 4.30 -0.35 -27.23
C GLU A 238 4.26 0.02 -25.73
N ALA A 239 3.06 -0.05 -25.14
CA ALA A 239 2.79 0.24 -23.73
C ALA A 239 2.09 -0.98 -23.09
N PRO A 240 2.82 -2.09 -22.88
CA PRO A 240 2.24 -3.29 -22.28
C PRO A 240 1.68 -3.01 -20.89
N PHE A 241 0.51 -3.57 -20.61
CA PHE A 241 -0.09 -3.58 -19.29
C PHE A 241 -0.59 -5.00 -19.05
N ASN A 242 0.17 -5.78 -18.32
CA ASN A 242 0.00 -7.24 -18.26
C ASN A 242 -0.94 -7.67 -17.12
N GLY A 243 -0.95 -6.89 -16.05
CA GLY A 243 -1.80 -7.12 -14.90
C GLY A 243 -1.67 -6.01 -13.89
N LEU A 244 -2.41 -6.12 -12.80
CA LEU A 244 -2.24 -5.24 -11.65
C LEU A 244 -2.50 -5.97 -10.33
N GLN A 245 -2.00 -5.40 -9.24
CA GLN A 245 -2.52 -5.66 -7.91
C GLN A 245 -2.97 -4.37 -7.26
N ALA A 246 -4.04 -4.46 -6.47
CA ALA A 246 -4.51 -3.37 -5.64
C ALA A 246 -4.48 -3.80 -4.17
N VAL A 247 -3.70 -3.08 -3.36
CA VAL A 247 -3.54 -3.34 -1.93
C VAL A 247 -4.39 -2.34 -1.15
N TYR A 248 -5.46 -2.86 -0.54
CA TYR A 248 -6.39 -2.17 0.34
C TYR A 248 -6.03 -2.34 1.80
N GLY A 249 -6.47 -1.38 2.61
CA GLY A 249 -6.41 -1.49 4.07
C GLY A 249 -5.03 -1.23 4.65
N LEU A 250 -4.09 -0.68 3.85
CA LEU A 250 -2.83 -0.17 4.40
C LEU A 250 -3.16 0.99 5.34
N ILE A 251 -2.87 0.80 6.63
CA ILE A 251 -3.01 1.86 7.62
C ILE A 251 -1.73 2.71 7.55
N PRO A 252 -1.83 4.02 7.28
CA PRO A 252 -0.65 4.86 7.25
C PRO A 252 0.08 4.80 8.60
N GLY A 253 1.40 4.56 8.59
CA GLY A 253 2.20 4.41 9.80
C GLY A 253 2.23 3.01 10.43
N ASP A 254 1.47 2.04 9.91
CA ASP A 254 1.53 0.63 10.30
C ASP A 254 2.64 -0.07 9.50
N ALA A 255 3.82 -0.19 10.09
CA ALA A 255 5.02 -0.70 9.44
C ALA A 255 5.11 -2.22 9.47
N ASN A 256 4.47 -2.88 10.44
CA ASN A 256 4.50 -4.34 10.57
C ASN A 256 3.29 -5.03 9.91
N ASP A 257 2.40 -4.27 9.29
CA ASP A 257 1.17 -4.73 8.63
C ASP A 257 0.24 -5.51 9.60
N ASP A 258 0.25 -5.19 10.89
CA ASP A 258 -0.64 -5.81 11.90
C ASP A 258 -2.03 -5.18 11.99
N ASN A 259 -2.31 -4.20 11.12
CA ASN A 259 -3.50 -3.35 11.08
C ASN A 259 -3.67 -2.49 12.33
N VAL A 260 -2.58 -2.16 13.05
CA VAL A 260 -2.60 -1.27 14.20
C VAL A 260 -1.35 -0.40 14.25
N VAL A 261 -1.50 0.91 14.03
CA VAL A 261 -0.40 1.86 14.26
C VAL A 261 -0.10 1.96 15.76
N ASN A 262 1.03 1.43 16.18
CA ASN A 262 1.43 1.32 17.57
C ASN A 262 2.96 1.44 17.76
N MET A 263 3.45 1.08 18.95
CA MET A 263 4.86 1.25 19.30
C MET A 263 5.78 0.21 18.64
N LEU A 264 5.23 -0.91 18.16
CA LEU A 264 5.95 -1.91 17.39
C LEU A 264 6.36 -1.36 16.02
N ASP A 265 5.50 -0.56 15.37
CA ASP A 265 5.82 0.11 14.11
C ASP A 265 6.95 1.11 14.28
N TYR A 266 6.87 1.93 15.32
CA TYR A 266 7.94 2.85 15.67
C TYR A 266 9.26 2.12 15.95
N GLN A 267 9.22 0.94 16.58
CA GLN A 267 10.42 0.16 16.81
C GLN A 267 11.06 -0.26 15.49
N LEU A 268 10.28 -0.70 14.49
CA LEU A 268 10.81 -1.01 13.16
C LEU A 268 11.46 0.21 12.50
N ILE A 269 10.77 1.36 12.47
CA ILE A 269 11.29 2.61 11.90
C ILE A 269 12.59 3.03 12.61
N ARG A 270 12.60 3.00 13.96
CA ARG A 270 13.75 3.37 14.76
C ARG A 270 14.94 2.43 14.55
N ASP A 271 14.69 1.12 14.56
CA ASP A 271 15.74 0.11 14.54
C ASP A 271 16.42 0.01 13.17
N ASN A 272 15.71 0.43 12.11
CA ASN A 272 16.23 0.47 10.74
C ASN A 272 16.48 1.89 10.22
N PHE A 273 16.51 2.91 11.08
CA PHE A 273 16.70 4.31 10.64
C PHE A 273 17.97 4.48 9.78
N ARG A 274 17.81 5.10 8.61
CA ARG A 274 18.80 5.25 7.51
C ARG A 274 19.16 3.97 6.75
N LEU A 275 18.41 2.88 6.93
CA LEU A 275 18.56 1.70 6.09
C LEU A 275 18.11 2.03 4.67
N THR A 276 18.96 1.76 3.68
CA THR A 276 18.68 1.92 2.24
C THR A 276 18.33 0.58 1.61
N GLY A 277 17.49 0.58 0.57
CA GLY A 277 16.88 -0.64 0.05
C GLY A 277 15.95 -1.28 1.09
N ALA A 278 15.38 -0.46 1.96
CA ALA A 278 14.46 -0.91 2.99
C ALA A 278 13.11 -1.29 2.38
N THR A 279 12.40 -2.13 3.10
CA THR A 279 11.02 -2.53 2.80
C THR A 279 10.09 -1.98 3.87
N ARG A 280 8.78 -2.01 3.62
CA ARG A 280 7.76 -1.64 4.62
C ARG A 280 7.94 -2.36 5.95
N ALA A 281 8.18 -3.68 5.90
CA ALA A 281 8.44 -4.51 7.09
C ALA A 281 9.72 -4.13 7.85
N GLN A 282 10.59 -3.32 7.25
CA GLN A 282 11.77 -2.72 7.88
C GLN A 282 11.51 -1.28 8.32
N GLY A 283 10.29 -0.75 8.23
CA GLY A 283 9.95 0.61 8.65
C GLY A 283 9.91 1.65 7.54
N ASP A 284 10.06 1.26 6.28
CA ASP A 284 9.95 2.17 5.13
C ASP A 284 8.49 2.25 4.64
N VAL A 285 7.71 3.09 5.30
CA VAL A 285 6.25 3.22 5.15
C VAL A 285 5.83 4.42 4.30
N THR A 286 6.73 5.38 4.04
CA THR A 286 6.49 6.52 3.13
C THR A 286 7.79 7.14 2.62
N GLY A 287 7.69 7.90 1.53
CA GLY A 287 8.76 8.76 1.04
C GLY A 287 8.51 10.28 1.17
N PRO A 288 9.44 11.11 0.64
CA PRO A 288 9.28 12.56 0.49
C PRO A 288 8.05 12.98 -0.31
N LEU A 289 7.54 12.08 -1.16
CA LEU A 289 6.33 12.30 -1.96
C LEU A 289 5.04 11.99 -1.17
N GLY A 290 5.15 11.49 0.06
CA GLY A 290 4.02 11.00 0.87
C GLY A 290 3.48 9.66 0.37
N GLY A 291 2.32 9.26 0.90
CA GLY A 291 1.67 7.99 0.57
C GLY A 291 1.98 6.88 1.57
N ASN A 292 1.64 5.65 1.19
CA ASN A 292 1.84 4.44 2.01
C ASN A 292 2.89 3.47 1.41
N ALA A 293 3.57 3.83 0.33
CA ALA A 293 4.73 3.06 -0.12
C ALA A 293 6.01 3.79 0.29
N GLY A 294 6.96 3.01 0.78
CA GLY A 294 8.30 3.46 1.10
C GLY A 294 9.07 3.99 -0.12
N ASP A 295 10.12 4.78 0.11
CA ASP A 295 11.02 5.26 -0.94
C ASP A 295 12.35 4.48 -1.03
N GLY A 296 12.40 3.33 -0.37
CA GLY A 296 13.58 2.51 -0.20
C GLY A 296 14.47 2.99 0.94
N VAL A 297 14.11 4.03 1.71
CA VAL A 297 14.95 4.56 2.80
C VAL A 297 14.12 4.84 4.04
N VAL A 298 14.42 4.13 5.14
CA VAL A 298 13.80 4.48 6.43
C VAL A 298 14.37 5.80 6.95
N ASP A 299 13.56 6.84 7.03
CA ASP A 299 13.99 8.14 7.52
C ASP A 299 12.95 8.89 8.38
N PHE A 300 12.97 10.22 8.35
CA PHE A 300 12.07 11.04 9.15
C PHE A 300 10.68 11.20 8.53
N TYR A 301 10.52 10.93 7.23
CA TYR A 301 9.21 10.88 6.59
C TYR A 301 8.39 9.71 7.16
N ASP A 302 9.01 8.54 7.33
CA ASP A 302 8.38 7.37 7.97
C ASP A 302 7.94 7.66 9.40
N PHE A 303 8.85 8.24 10.18
CA PHE A 303 8.55 8.62 11.56
C PHE A 303 7.41 9.63 11.63
N ALA A 304 7.37 10.62 10.73
CA ALA A 304 6.31 11.62 10.70
C ALA A 304 4.96 10.96 10.36
N LEU A 305 4.91 10.07 9.36
CA LEU A 305 3.69 9.35 9.01
C LEU A 305 3.19 8.50 10.18
N TRP A 306 4.08 7.76 10.83
CA TRP A 306 3.75 7.02 12.05
C TRP A 306 3.21 7.95 13.13
N GLN A 307 3.88 9.06 13.40
CA GLN A 307 3.48 9.99 14.45
C GLN A 307 2.11 10.61 14.19
N ASP A 308 1.82 10.97 12.94
CA ASP A 308 0.55 11.58 12.53
C ASP A 308 -0.64 10.60 12.64
N ASN A 309 -0.37 9.30 12.52
CA ASN A 309 -1.37 8.24 12.60
C ASN A 309 -1.36 7.47 13.92
N PHE A 310 -0.34 7.69 14.78
CA PHE A 310 -0.27 7.08 16.08
C PHE A 310 -1.49 7.52 16.88
N PRO A 311 -2.27 6.58 17.46
CA PRO A 311 -3.46 6.91 18.20
C PRO A 311 -3.12 7.96 19.23
N THR A 312 -3.70 9.16 19.09
CA THR A 312 -3.55 10.18 20.12
C THR A 312 -4.14 9.55 21.36
N ILE A 313 -3.27 9.13 22.30
CA ILE A 313 -3.71 8.66 23.59
C ILE A 313 -4.45 9.86 24.16
N VAL A 314 -5.79 9.81 24.10
CA VAL A 314 -6.63 10.83 24.73
C VAL A 314 -6.08 10.91 26.13
N PRO A 315 -5.43 12.03 26.52
CA PRO A 315 -4.70 12.07 27.76
C PRO A 315 -5.71 11.68 28.79
N LEU A 316 -5.53 10.49 29.36
CA LEU A 316 -6.39 10.08 30.45
C LEU A 316 -6.19 11.21 31.44
N ASN A 317 -7.26 11.93 31.74
CA ASN A 317 -7.26 12.95 32.79
C ASN A 317 -7.21 12.21 34.13
N ILE A 318 -6.31 11.22 34.27
CA ILE A 318 -5.76 10.83 35.55
C ILE A 318 -5.09 12.11 36.00
N ALA A 319 -5.82 12.86 36.83
CA ALA A 319 -5.26 13.97 37.58
C ALA A 319 -3.96 13.44 38.14
N VAL A 320 -2.84 13.88 37.56
CA VAL A 320 -1.51 13.47 37.99
C VAL A 320 -1.50 13.88 39.46
N PRO A 321 -1.54 12.93 40.43
CA PRO A 321 -1.69 13.30 41.83
C PRO A 321 -0.43 14.07 42.14
N GLU A 322 -0.49 15.40 42.30
CA GLU A 322 0.70 16.24 42.31
C GLU A 322 1.74 15.68 43.31
N PRO A 323 2.78 14.93 42.88
CA PRO A 323 3.43 14.01 43.81
C PRO A 323 4.39 14.71 44.77
N SER A 324 4.62 16.01 44.60
CA SER A 324 5.79 16.65 45.20
C SER A 324 5.57 18.10 45.59
N SER A 325 4.58 18.80 45.03
CA SER A 325 4.34 20.22 45.31
C SER A 325 3.93 20.44 46.76
N VAL A 326 3.01 19.61 47.28
CA VAL A 326 2.58 19.66 48.69
C VAL A 326 3.72 19.22 49.62
N ALA A 327 4.48 18.19 49.25
CA ALA A 327 5.62 17.73 50.04
C ALA A 327 6.77 18.77 50.08
N LEU A 328 7.10 19.40 48.95
CA LEU A 328 8.06 20.50 48.87
C LEU A 328 7.59 21.74 49.62
N ALA A 329 6.31 22.10 49.52
CA ALA A 329 5.75 23.20 50.28
C ALA A 329 5.82 22.95 51.79
N LEU A 330 5.48 21.73 52.25
CA LEU A 330 5.60 21.35 53.66
C LEU A 330 7.06 21.29 54.13
N ALA A 331 7.98 20.80 53.30
CA ALA A 331 9.41 20.79 53.60
C ALA A 331 9.99 22.22 53.68
N ALA A 332 9.57 23.11 52.78
CA ALA A 332 9.94 24.53 52.82
C ALA A 332 9.40 25.24 54.06
N LEU A 333 8.14 24.98 54.44
CA LEU A 333 7.56 25.51 55.68
C LEU A 333 8.27 24.94 56.93
N GLY A 334 8.65 23.67 56.91
CA GLY A 334 9.41 23.02 57.98
C GLY A 334 10.80 23.63 58.18
N THR A 335 11.54 23.86 57.09
CA THR A 335 12.88 24.48 57.17
C THR A 335 12.81 25.93 57.65
N LEU A 336 11.84 26.72 57.20
CA LEU A 336 11.60 28.08 57.69
C LEU A 336 11.26 28.11 59.19
N ALA A 337 10.46 27.15 59.67
CA ALA A 337 10.14 27.02 61.10
C ALA A 337 11.37 26.67 61.95
N CYS A 338 12.23 25.75 61.47
CA CYS A 338 13.46 25.37 62.16
C CYS A 338 14.48 26.53 62.23
N VAL A 339 14.65 27.29 61.13
CA VAL A 339 15.57 28.46 61.10
C VAL A 339 15.12 29.55 62.08
N ARG A 340 13.82 29.77 62.24
CA ARG A 340 13.29 30.80 63.15
C ARG A 340 13.49 30.44 64.63
N ARG A 341 13.44 29.16 64.99
CA ARG A 341 13.71 28.67 66.36
C ARG A 341 15.17 28.84 66.78
N GLY A 342 16.12 28.69 65.86
CA GLY A 342 17.55 28.86 66.15
C GLY A 342 17.93 30.27 66.60
N ARG A 343 17.28 31.30 66.04
CA ARG A 343 17.58 32.71 66.37
C ARG A 343 17.12 33.10 67.78
N ALA A 344 15.95 32.63 68.22
CA ALA A 344 15.43 32.93 69.55
C ALA A 344 16.29 32.34 70.70
N SER A 345 16.93 31.19 70.47
CA SER A 345 17.82 30.57 71.47
C SER A 345 19.14 31.31 71.66
N VAL A 346 19.65 31.97 70.61
CA VAL A 346 20.91 32.74 70.69
C VAL A 346 20.70 34.03 71.48
N ASP A 347 19.57 34.72 71.28
CA ASP A 347 19.26 35.96 72.00
C ASP A 347 19.00 35.71 73.50
N ALA A 348 18.35 34.60 73.86
CA ALA A 348 18.15 34.22 75.26
C ALA A 348 19.46 33.96 76.00
N ASN A 349 20.46 33.37 75.33
CA ASN A 349 21.76 33.10 75.95
C ASN A 349 22.64 34.35 76.05
N ARG A 350 22.49 35.30 75.10
CA ARG A 350 23.17 36.60 75.13
C ARG A 350 22.73 37.47 76.32
N ASN A 351 21.43 37.48 76.63
CA ASN A 351 20.91 38.22 77.79
C ASN A 351 21.31 37.62 79.15
N ARG A 352 21.61 36.31 79.19
CA ARG A 352 22.02 35.62 80.44
C ARG A 352 23.47 35.91 80.83
N LEU A 353 24.33 36.26 79.87
CA LEU A 353 25.72 36.65 80.11
C LEU A 353 25.86 38.13 80.50
N ALA A 354 24.87 38.97 80.18
CA ALA A 354 24.87 40.39 80.51
C ALA A 354 24.40 40.71 81.95
N SER A 355 23.83 39.74 82.68
CA SER A 355 23.30 39.95 84.04
C SER A 355 24.23 39.52 85.17
N THR A 356 25.49 39.21 84.89
CA THR A 356 26.49 38.75 85.88
C THR A 356 27.68 39.71 86.05
N SER A 357 27.56 40.96 85.63
CA SER A 357 28.55 42.03 85.87
C SER A 357 27.95 43.13 86.73
#